data_AF-A0A445FKA6-F1
#
_entry.id   AF-A0A445FKA6-F1
#
_cell.length_a   1.000
_cell.length_b   1.000
_cell.length_c   1.000
_cell.angle_alpha   90.00
_cell.angle_beta   90.00
_cell.angle_gamma   90.00
#
_symmetry.space_group_name_H-M   'P 1'
#
loop_
_entity.id
_entity.type
_entity.pdbx_description
1 polymer ?
#
loop_
_entity_poly.entity_id
_entity_poly.type
_entity_poly.pdbx_seq_one_letter_code
_entity_poly.pdbx_strand_id
1 'polypeptide(L)'
;VFDANVIPPLVQILQHSEFDVKKAAARAIFYVTSEGSQDHIRYLAYEEGCIKGLCDLLSCPDPMVVSTCLEGLENILRVGEADKEMGVNVFVQRVHEYEGWDKIEIFMNHWNNEISQRAVRIVEEMKNDAS
;
A
#
# COMPACT_ATOMS: atom_id res chain seq x y z
N VAL A 1 -6.95 -18.45 8.74
CA VAL A 1 -5.48 -18.45 8.89
C VAL A 1 -4.93 -18.23 7.49
N PHE A 2 -4.36 -17.06 7.20
CA PHE A 2 -3.54 -16.89 5.99
C PHE A 2 -2.21 -17.59 6.26
N ASP A 3 -1.76 -18.44 5.33
CA ASP A 3 -0.43 -19.04 5.45
C ASP A 3 0.61 -17.94 5.20
N ALA A 4 1.40 -17.59 6.22
CA ALA A 4 2.47 -16.59 6.10
C ALA A 4 3.49 -16.96 5.00
N ASN A 5 3.59 -18.25 4.63
CA ASN A 5 4.46 -18.76 3.57
C ASN A 5 4.09 -18.29 2.16
N VAL A 6 2.90 -17.71 1.94
CA VAL A 6 2.48 -17.22 0.62
C VAL A 6 2.90 -15.77 0.38
N ILE A 7 3.27 -15.03 1.43
CA ILE A 7 3.61 -13.60 1.34
C ILE A 7 4.91 -13.37 0.54
N PRO A 8 6.05 -14.03 0.83
CA PRO A 8 7.30 -13.75 0.12
C PRO A 8 7.22 -14.01 -1.40
N PRO A 9 6.60 -15.12 -1.89
CA PRO A 9 6.39 -15.33 -3.32
C PRO A 9 5.50 -14.25 -3.98
N LEU A 10 4.48 -13.77 -3.28
CA LEU A 10 3.59 -12.71 -3.81
C LEU A 10 4.34 -11.40 -4.01
N VAL A 11 5.21 -11.03 -3.07
CA VAL A 11 6.03 -9.82 -3.18
C VAL A 11 7.06 -9.94 -4.32
N GLN A 12 7.68 -11.11 -4.50
CA GLN A 12 8.55 -11.35 -5.65
C GLN A 12 7.82 -11.21 -6.98
N ILE A 13 6.60 -11.73 -7.07
CA ILE A 13 5.76 -11.63 -8.27
C ILE A 13 5.45 -10.15 -8.55
N LEU A 14 5.06 -9.38 -7.53
CA LEU A 14 4.74 -7.96 -7.64
C LEU A 14 5.90 -7.13 -8.21
N GLN A 15 7.14 -7.47 -7.86
CA GLN A 15 8.31 -6.73 -8.34
C GLN A 15 8.76 -7.16 -9.74
N HIS A 16 8.86 -8.47 -9.99
CA HIS A 16 9.60 -9.00 -11.14
C HIS A 16 8.73 -9.54 -12.28
N SER A 17 7.42 -9.69 -12.09
CA SER A 17 6.56 -10.31 -13.10
C SER A 17 6.01 -9.33 -14.12
N GLU A 18 5.41 -9.87 -15.19
CA GLU A 18 4.69 -9.07 -16.17
C GLU A 18 3.48 -8.36 -15.55
N PHE A 19 3.07 -7.26 -16.16
CA PHE A 19 2.05 -6.35 -15.63
C PHE A 19 0.72 -7.05 -15.28
N ASP A 20 0.27 -8.01 -16.09
CA ASP A 20 -0.96 -8.76 -15.81
C ASP A 20 -0.84 -9.63 -14.55
N VAL A 21 0.34 -10.19 -14.30
CA VAL A 21 0.62 -10.98 -13.11
C VAL A 21 0.77 -10.07 -11.88
N LYS A 22 1.36 -8.88 -12.04
CA LYS A 22 1.44 -7.88 -10.96
C LYS A 22 0.07 -7.45 -10.46
N LYS A 23 -0.92 -7.29 -11.35
CA LYS A 23 -2.31 -6.99 -10.96
C LYS A 23 -2.91 -8.10 -10.08
N ALA A 24 -2.66 -9.36 -10.42
CA ALA A 24 -3.12 -10.48 -9.62
C ALA A 24 -2.44 -10.51 -8.23
N ALA A 25 -1.13 -10.24 -8.19
CA ALA A 25 -0.39 -10.12 -6.93
C ALA A 25 -0.88 -8.96 -6.05
N ALA A 26 -1.14 -7.79 -6.64
CA ALA A 26 -1.70 -6.64 -5.93
C ALA A 26 -3.08 -6.92 -5.34
N ARG A 27 -3.94 -7.65 -6.08
CA ARG A 27 -5.22 -8.11 -5.56
C ARG A 27 -5.05 -9.09 -4.40
N ALA A 28 -4.11 -10.03 -4.49
CA ALA A 28 -3.81 -10.95 -3.40
C ALA A 28 -3.33 -10.19 -2.15
N ILE A 29 -2.45 -9.20 -2.32
CA ILE A 29 -2.00 -8.30 -1.26
C ILE A 29 -3.18 -7.56 -0.63
N PHE A 30 -4.07 -7.01 -1.44
CA PHE A 30 -5.29 -6.36 -0.95
C PHE A 30 -6.16 -7.28 -0.09
N TYR A 31 -6.35 -8.54 -0.49
CA TYR A 31 -7.09 -9.49 0.34
C TYR A 31 -6.38 -9.77 1.67
N VAL A 32 -5.05 -9.88 1.66
CA VAL A 32 -4.26 -10.03 2.88
C VAL A 32 -4.36 -8.79 3.77
N THR A 33 -4.33 -7.58 3.22
CA THR A 33 -4.42 -6.35 4.03
C THR A 33 -5.82 -6.03 4.52
N SER A 34 -6.85 -6.54 3.84
CA SER A 34 -8.26 -6.29 4.20
C SER A 34 -8.82 -7.35 5.15
N GLU A 35 -8.47 -8.62 4.97
CA GLU A 35 -8.98 -9.74 5.77
C GLU A 35 -7.93 -10.37 6.71
N GLY A 36 -6.66 -9.99 6.56
CA GLY A 36 -5.58 -10.49 7.40
C GLY A 36 -5.56 -9.88 8.79
N SER A 37 -4.89 -10.57 9.72
CA SER A 37 -4.55 -10.00 11.02
C SER A 37 -3.48 -8.92 10.87
N GLN A 38 -3.41 -8.00 11.85
CA GLN A 38 -2.37 -6.97 11.87
C GLN A 38 -0.96 -7.56 11.74
N ASP A 39 -0.69 -8.73 12.32
CA ASP A 39 0.63 -9.39 12.19
C ASP A 39 0.96 -9.81 10.76
N HIS A 40 -0.03 -10.26 9.98
CA HIS A 40 0.18 -10.56 8.56
C HIS A 40 0.43 -9.28 7.77
N ILE A 41 -0.27 -8.19 8.10
CA ILE A 41 -0.09 -6.87 7.46
C ILE A 41 1.30 -6.32 7.78
N ARG A 42 1.73 -6.39 9.05
CA ARG A 42 3.10 -6.04 9.48
C ARG A 42 4.11 -6.84 8.68
N TYR A 43 3.99 -8.16 8.68
CA TYR A 43 4.91 -9.05 7.97
C TYR A 43 5.01 -8.65 6.49
N LEU A 44 3.88 -8.48 5.82
CA LEU A 44 3.81 -8.02 4.43
C LEU A 44 4.45 -6.64 4.22
N ALA A 45 4.23 -5.69 5.12
CA ALA A 45 4.79 -4.34 5.03
C ALA A 45 6.31 -4.31 5.26
N TYR A 46 6.82 -5.25 6.07
CA TYR A 46 8.26 -5.42 6.30
C TYR A 46 8.97 -6.09 5.13
N GLU A 47 8.30 -6.99 4.41
CA GLU A 47 8.84 -7.66 3.22
C GLU A 47 9.29 -6.63 2.17
N GLU A 48 10.54 -6.75 1.75
CA GLU A 48 11.15 -5.78 0.86
C GLU A 48 10.38 -5.66 -0.46
N GLY A 49 10.00 -4.43 -0.76
CA GLY A 49 9.34 -4.02 -2.00
C GLY A 49 7.89 -4.45 -2.19
N CYS A 50 7.19 -4.88 -1.13
CA CYS A 50 5.72 -4.84 -1.13
C CYS A 50 5.23 -3.39 -1.33
N ILE A 51 5.69 -2.48 -0.46
CA ILE A 51 5.33 -1.04 -0.55
C ILE A 51 5.76 -0.48 -1.89
N LYS A 52 7.02 -0.74 -2.31
CA LYS A 52 7.52 -0.31 -3.62
C LYS A 52 6.61 -0.77 -4.77
N GLY A 53 6.25 -2.05 -4.80
CA GLY A 53 5.41 -2.59 -5.87
C GLY A 53 3.99 -2.00 -5.88
N LEU A 54 3.42 -1.70 -4.71
CA LEU A 54 2.16 -0.96 -4.62
C LEU A 54 2.30 0.47 -5.15
N CYS A 55 3.36 1.19 -4.76
CA CYS A 55 3.66 2.54 -5.24
C CYS A 55 3.94 2.58 -6.75
N ASP A 56 4.56 1.55 -7.32
CA ASP A 56 4.77 1.41 -8.77
C ASP A 56 3.43 1.25 -9.50
N LEU A 57 2.50 0.46 -8.94
CA LEU A 57 1.18 0.21 -9.52
C LEU A 57 0.21 1.39 -9.39
N LEU A 58 0.49 2.39 -8.54
CA LEU A 58 -0.25 3.65 -8.54
C LEU A 58 -0.15 4.40 -9.87
N SER A 59 0.89 4.16 -10.68
CA SER A 59 1.02 4.74 -12.02
C SER A 59 0.22 3.99 -13.10
N CYS A 60 -0.58 3.00 -12.71
CA CYS A 60 -1.42 2.22 -13.61
C CYS A 60 -2.58 3.07 -14.16
N PRO A 61 -2.92 2.96 -15.46
CA PRO A 61 -4.08 3.65 -16.03
C PRO A 61 -5.43 3.07 -15.61
N ASP A 62 -5.46 1.87 -15.01
CA ASP A 62 -6.68 1.20 -14.57
C ASP A 62 -7.09 1.69 -13.17
N PRO A 63 -8.22 2.43 -13.04
CA PRO A 63 -8.67 2.96 -11.76
C PRO A 63 -8.96 1.87 -10.71
N MET A 64 -9.35 0.65 -11.13
CA MET A 64 -9.58 -0.44 -10.19
C MET A 64 -8.29 -0.91 -9.53
N VAL A 65 -7.20 -0.97 -10.31
CA VAL A 65 -5.87 -1.33 -9.80
C VAL A 65 -5.38 -0.25 -8.84
N VAL A 66 -5.51 1.03 -9.23
CA VAL A 66 -5.14 2.17 -8.38
C VAL A 66 -5.92 2.14 -7.06
N SER A 67 -7.24 1.95 -7.10
CA SER A 67 -8.06 1.88 -5.89
C SER A 67 -7.63 0.74 -4.97
N THR A 68 -7.38 -0.45 -5.54
CA THR A 68 -6.90 -1.64 -4.80
C THR A 68 -5.56 -1.37 -4.13
N CYS A 69 -4.63 -0.70 -4.83
CA CYS A 69 -3.31 -0.37 -4.29
C CYS A 69 -3.38 0.70 -3.20
N LEU A 70 -4.21 1.73 -3.37
CA LEU A 70 -4.43 2.76 -2.36
C LEU A 70 -5.01 2.18 -1.08
N GLU A 71 -5.97 1.25 -1.19
CA GLU A 71 -6.55 0.58 -0.02
C GLU A 71 -5.54 -0.36 0.67
N GLY A 72 -4.72 -1.06 -0.12
CA GLY A 72 -3.59 -1.83 0.41
C GLY A 72 -2.61 -0.98 1.20
N LEU A 73 -2.24 0.19 0.66
CA LEU A 73 -1.36 1.16 1.32
C LEU A 73 -2.02 1.76 2.56
N GLU A 74 -3.29 2.17 2.50
CA GLU A 74 -4.06 2.69 3.64
C GLU A 74 -4.02 1.72 4.84
N ASN A 75 -4.28 0.44 4.58
CA ASN A 75 -4.28 -0.59 5.62
C ASN A 75 -2.88 -0.82 6.21
N ILE A 76 -1.83 -0.81 5.38
CA ILE A 76 -0.44 -0.90 5.84
C ILE A 76 -0.07 0.30 6.71
N LEU A 77 -0.38 1.52 6.25
CA LEU A 77 -0.08 2.76 6.96
C LEU A 77 -0.80 2.81 8.31
N ARG A 78 -2.06 2.37 8.36
CA ARG A 78 -2.83 2.28 9.62
C ARG A 78 -2.24 1.29 10.62
N VAL A 79 -1.63 0.21 10.16
CA VAL A 79 -0.88 -0.71 11.04
C VAL A 79 0.40 -0.06 11.55
N GLY A 80 1.13 0.65 10.69
CA GLY A 80 2.29 1.45 11.11
C GLY A 80 1.94 2.55 12.10
N GLU A 81 0.74 3.13 11.99
CA GLU A 81 0.22 4.12 12.92
C GLU A 81 0.04 3.55 14.32
N ALA A 82 -0.47 2.32 14.41
CA ALA A 82 -0.60 1.62 15.69
C ALA A 82 0.74 1.18 16.28
N ASP A 83 1.74 0.94 15.42
CA ASP A 83 3.08 0.46 15.79
C ASP A 83 4.14 1.56 15.88
N LYS A 84 3.72 2.83 15.93
CA LYS A 84 4.63 3.98 15.99
C LYS A 84 5.71 3.80 17.04
N GLU A 85 6.95 3.72 16.59
CA GLU A 85 8.12 3.82 17.46
C GLU A 85 8.57 5.28 17.48
N MET A 86 8.72 5.85 18.68
CA MET A 86 9.13 7.25 18.87
C MET A 86 8.24 8.29 18.15
N GLY A 87 6.98 7.93 17.87
CA GLY A 87 6.03 8.81 17.19
C GLY A 87 6.18 8.85 15.66
N VAL A 88 6.97 7.95 15.08
CA VAL A 88 7.23 7.90 13.64
C VAL A 88 6.64 6.63 13.04
N ASN A 89 5.83 6.79 12.00
CA ASN A 89 5.38 5.68 11.16
C ASN A 89 6.42 5.34 10.08
N VAL A 90 7.19 4.27 10.29
CA VAL A 90 8.24 3.83 9.34
C VAL A 90 7.70 3.49 7.94
N PHE A 91 6.42 3.12 7.82
CA PHE A 91 5.83 2.80 6.51
C PHE A 91 5.52 4.07 5.71
N VAL A 92 5.21 5.20 6.37
CA VAL A 92 5.08 6.50 5.69
C VAL A 92 6.41 6.89 5.04
N GLN A 93 7.52 6.74 5.77
CA GLN A 93 8.86 7.00 5.22
C GLN A 93 9.16 6.15 3.98
N ARG A 94 8.85 4.84 4.03
CA ARG A 94 9.02 3.94 2.87
C ARG A 94 8.16 4.36 1.68
N VAL A 95 6.93 4.83 1.92
CA VAL A 95 6.04 5.33 0.85
C VAL A 95 6.65 6.57 0.19
N HIS A 96 7.28 7.47 0.97
CA HIS A 96 8.03 8.59 0.41
C HIS A 96 9.26 8.15 -0.40
N GLU A 97 10.06 7.22 0.12
CA GLU A 97 11.25 6.70 -0.55
C GLU A 97 10.96 6.10 -1.93
N TYR A 98 9.76 5.55 -2.13
CA TYR A 98 9.31 4.96 -3.39
C TYR A 98 8.41 5.88 -4.21
N GLU A 99 8.47 7.20 -4.00
CA GLU A 99 7.70 8.21 -4.74
C GLU A 99 6.18 7.94 -4.72
N GLY A 100 5.71 7.19 -3.72
CA GLY A 100 4.31 6.81 -3.57
C GLY A 100 3.48 7.96 -3.02
N TRP A 101 4.06 8.76 -2.13
CA TRP A 101 3.36 9.87 -1.48
C TRP A 101 2.90 10.92 -2.48
N ASP A 102 3.79 11.40 -3.35
CA ASP A 102 3.46 12.39 -4.39
C ASP A 102 2.32 11.90 -5.30
N LYS A 103 2.28 10.60 -5.60
CA LYS A 103 1.19 9.99 -6.38
C LYS A 103 -0.12 10.01 -5.60
N ILE A 104 -0.10 9.71 -4.31
CA ILE A 104 -1.28 9.78 -3.43
C ILE A 104 -1.81 11.22 -3.40
N GLU A 105 -0.94 12.22 -3.29
CA GLU A 105 -1.35 13.63 -3.29
C GLU A 105 -2.04 14.05 -4.60
N ILE A 106 -1.53 13.59 -5.74
CA ILE A 106 -2.18 13.81 -7.05
C ILE A 106 -3.59 13.21 -7.05
N PHE A 107 -3.77 12.02 -6.45
CA PHE A 107 -5.06 11.35 -6.41
C PHE A 107 -6.12 12.06 -5.57
N MET A 108 -5.75 12.99 -4.66
CA MET A 108 -6.73 13.79 -3.91
C MET A 108 -7.69 14.56 -4.82
N ASN A 109 -7.27 14.92 -6.04
CA ASN A 109 -8.09 15.62 -7.03
C ASN A 109 -8.52 14.72 -8.20
N HIS A 110 -8.53 13.40 -8.02
CA HIS A 110 -8.90 12.46 -9.07
C HIS A 110 -10.40 12.51 -9.38
N TRP A 111 -10.77 12.29 -10.66
CA TRP A 111 -12.18 12.33 -11.12
C TRP A 111 -13.05 11.25 -10.50
N ASN A 112 -12.45 10.14 -10.07
CA ASN A 112 -13.12 9.10 -9.31
C ASN A 112 -13.16 9.50 -7.83
N ASN A 113 -14.37 9.79 -7.33
CA ASN A 113 -14.61 10.23 -5.96
C ASN A 113 -14.11 9.25 -4.91
N GLU A 114 -14.16 7.94 -5.15
CA GLU A 114 -13.69 6.96 -4.18
C GLU A 114 -12.18 7.02 -4.00
N ILE A 115 -11.45 7.09 -5.12
CA ILE A 115 -9.99 7.26 -5.14
C ILE A 115 -9.60 8.58 -4.47
N SER A 116 -10.27 9.67 -4.81
CA SER A 116 -10.03 11.00 -4.25
C SER A 116 -10.27 11.03 -2.73
N GLN A 117 -11.43 10.55 -2.27
CA GLN A 117 -11.74 10.53 -0.85
C GLN A 117 -10.76 9.66 -0.05
N ARG A 118 -10.33 8.53 -0.63
CA ARG A 118 -9.35 7.64 0.01
C ARG A 118 -7.97 8.30 0.10
N ALA A 119 -7.51 8.93 -0.98
CA ALA A 119 -6.26 9.67 -0.98
C ALA A 119 -6.26 10.81 0.06
N VAL A 120 -7.35 11.58 0.14
CA VAL A 120 -7.51 12.64 1.14
C VAL A 120 -7.42 12.08 2.56
N ARG A 121 -8.12 10.98 2.86
CA ARG A 121 -8.04 10.33 4.19
C ARG A 121 -6.63 9.90 4.55
N ILE A 122 -5.92 9.24 3.63
CA ILE A 122 -4.53 8.80 3.87
C ILE A 122 -3.66 10.01 4.21
N VAL A 123 -3.74 11.07 3.40
CA VAL A 123 -2.91 12.26 3.60
C VAL A 123 -3.28 12.97 4.90
N GLU A 124 -4.56 13.11 5.24
CA GLU A 124 -5.00 13.77 6.48
C GLU A 124 -4.61 12.98 7.74
N GLU A 125 -4.77 11.66 7.74
CA GLU A 125 -4.43 10.80 8.87
C GLU A 125 -2.91 10.74 9.09
N MET A 126 -2.13 10.66 8.02
CA MET A 126 -0.69 10.42 8.07
C MET A 126 0.16 11.71 7.97
N LYS A 127 -0.47 12.89 7.87
CA LYS A 127 0.23 14.19 7.69
C LYS A 127 1.28 14.48 8.76
N ASN A 128 1.02 14.05 9.99
CA ASN A 128 1.91 14.29 11.13
C ASN A 128 3.19 13.45 11.07
N ASP A 129 3.20 12.36 10.29
CA ASP A 129 4.34 11.45 10.09
C ASP A 129 5.16 11.76 8.85
N ALA A 130 4.60 12.55 7.94
CA ALA A 130 5.25 13.05 6.73
C ALA A 130 6.05 14.34 6.98
N SER A 131 6.07 14.86 8.22
CA SER A 131 6.62 16.18 8.61
C SER A 131 7.99 16.11 9.28
#